data_AF-A0A2V9VW65-F1
#
_entry.id   AF-A0A2V9VW65-F1
#
_cell.length_a   1.000
_cell.length_b   1.000
_cell.length_c   1.000
_cell.angle_alpha   90.00
_cell.angle_beta   90.00
_cell.angle_gamma   90.00
#
_symmetry.space_group_name_H-M   'P 1'
#
loop_
_entity.id
_entity.type
_entity.pdbx_description
1 polymer ?
#
loop_
_entity_poly.entity_id
_entity_poly.type
_entity_poly.pdbx_seq_one_letter_code
_entity_poly.pdbx_strand_id
1 'polypeptide(L)'
;PAFAGSDGRGIAAILKGFVAKGNYDLILTGVQAEDGAAQVGGMLAAMLDYPFASLVNSIEILDGKKLKISREIEGGNREISEIDLPCVLSIQTGINEPRYVGMRGIRAVASVPIATPDAAELAVDPGSVGRVGAKVTRVDYFVPALGKGAEMLAGSREENIDKVLELMAAKGGLK
;
A
#
# COMPACT_ATOMS: atom_id res chain seq x y z
N PRO A 1 -8.00 22.32 -6.84
CA PRO A 1 -7.02 21.81 -7.84
C PRO A 1 -7.59 20.64 -8.64
N ALA A 2 -7.14 20.45 -9.89
CA ALA A 2 -7.69 19.46 -10.84
C ALA A 2 -7.69 18.01 -10.32
N PHE A 3 -6.73 17.66 -9.45
CA PHE A 3 -6.59 16.31 -8.90
C PHE A 3 -7.34 16.07 -7.58
N ALA A 4 -7.88 17.13 -6.96
CA ALA A 4 -8.46 17.01 -5.62
C ALA A 4 -9.73 16.17 -5.63
N GLY A 5 -9.80 15.21 -4.69
CA GLY A 5 -10.92 14.28 -4.58
C GLY A 5 -10.89 13.13 -5.60
N SER A 6 -9.74 12.86 -6.22
CA SER A 6 -9.55 11.64 -7.02
C SER A 6 -9.69 10.40 -6.15
N ASP A 7 -10.33 9.36 -6.69
CA ASP A 7 -10.31 8.02 -6.10
C ASP A 7 -9.02 7.27 -6.47
N GLY A 8 -8.88 6.01 -6.04
CA GLY A 8 -7.69 5.20 -6.35
C GLY A 8 -7.40 5.07 -7.84
N ARG A 9 -8.44 5.01 -8.69
CA ARG A 9 -8.29 4.94 -10.15
C ARG A 9 -7.77 6.27 -10.70
N GLY A 10 -8.33 7.39 -10.24
CA GLY A 10 -7.86 8.73 -10.61
C GLY A 10 -6.41 8.96 -10.20
N ILE A 11 -6.03 8.55 -8.98
CA ILE A 11 -4.63 8.63 -8.51
C ILE A 11 -3.70 7.79 -9.40
N ALA A 12 -4.08 6.55 -9.74
CA ALA A 12 -3.30 5.71 -10.65
C ALA A 12 -3.16 6.33 -12.05
N ALA A 13 -4.21 6.98 -12.58
CA ALA A 13 -4.17 7.67 -13.86
C ALA A 13 -3.21 8.87 -13.85
N ILE A 14 -3.18 9.63 -12.75
CA ILE A 14 -2.23 10.74 -12.55
C ILE A 14 -0.79 10.20 -12.54
N LEU A 15 -0.54 9.15 -11.76
CA LEU A 15 0.78 8.52 -11.68
C LEU A 15 1.22 7.93 -13.03
N LYS A 16 0.29 7.33 -13.79
CA LYS A 16 0.55 6.84 -15.15
C LYS A 16 1.02 7.98 -16.06
N GLY A 17 0.34 9.13 -16.03
CA GLY A 17 0.72 10.30 -16.83
C GLY A 17 2.14 10.81 -16.50
N PHE A 18 2.54 10.72 -15.24
CA PHE A 18 3.91 11.03 -14.82
C PHE A 18 4.92 9.97 -15.30
N VAL A 19 4.64 8.70 -15.04
CA VAL A 19 5.51 7.58 -15.41
C VAL A 19 5.75 7.54 -16.92
N ALA A 20 4.71 7.75 -17.72
CA ALA A 20 4.78 7.72 -19.19
C ALA A 20 5.69 8.80 -19.80
N LYS A 21 6.04 9.84 -19.05
CA LYS A 21 6.99 10.88 -19.48
C LYS A 21 8.44 10.56 -19.16
N GLY A 22 8.68 9.59 -18.29
CA GLY A 22 10.01 9.12 -17.94
C GLY A 22 10.28 7.72 -18.46
N ASN A 23 11.53 7.30 -18.34
CA ASN A 23 11.95 5.92 -18.59
C ASN A 23 12.24 5.28 -17.24
N TYR A 24 11.26 4.54 -16.71
CA TYR A 24 11.36 3.89 -15.41
C TYR A 24 11.31 2.38 -15.57
N ASP A 25 12.39 1.69 -15.18
CA ASP A 25 12.44 0.24 -15.18
C ASP A 25 11.77 -0.36 -13.93
N LEU A 26 11.82 0.35 -12.80
CA LEU A 26 11.27 -0.14 -11.53
C LEU A 26 10.46 0.95 -10.84
N ILE A 27 9.19 0.64 -10.57
CA ILE A 27 8.25 1.53 -9.88
C ILE A 27 7.92 0.91 -8.53
N LEU A 28 8.29 1.60 -7.45
CA LEU A 28 8.03 1.15 -6.08
C LEU A 28 6.89 1.95 -5.47
N THR A 29 5.87 1.25 -4.99
CA THR A 29 4.74 1.80 -4.25
C THR A 29 4.74 1.28 -2.82
N GLY A 30 4.10 1.97 -1.88
CA GLY A 30 3.78 1.36 -0.59
C GLY A 30 2.64 0.36 -0.72
N VAL A 31 2.56 -0.62 0.19
CA VAL A 31 1.44 -1.60 0.23
C VAL A 31 0.07 -0.91 0.33
N GLN A 32 -0.08 0.03 1.26
CA GLN A 32 -1.28 0.85 1.39
C GLN A 32 -0.94 2.18 2.05
N ALA A 33 -1.72 3.21 1.73
CA ALA A 33 -1.79 4.43 2.50
C ALA A 33 -2.82 4.28 3.63
N GLU A 34 -2.71 5.08 4.68
CA GLU A 34 -3.63 5.07 5.83
C GLU A 34 -5.09 5.38 5.42
N ASP A 35 -5.27 6.26 4.44
CA ASP A 35 -6.57 6.62 3.86
C ASP A 35 -6.90 5.86 2.57
N GLY A 36 -6.09 4.85 2.23
CA GLY A 36 -6.18 4.07 1.01
C GLY A 36 -6.71 2.65 1.21
N ALA A 37 -6.79 1.90 0.11
CA ALA A 37 -7.29 0.53 0.08
C ALA A 37 -6.37 -0.41 -0.73
N ALA A 38 -5.04 -0.21 -0.64
CA ALA A 38 -4.01 -1.01 -1.33
C ALA A 38 -4.16 -1.14 -2.87
N GLN A 39 -4.96 -0.28 -3.50
CA GLN A 39 -5.39 -0.45 -4.90
C GLN A 39 -4.51 0.26 -5.94
N VAL A 40 -3.82 1.33 -5.55
CA VAL A 40 -3.15 2.25 -6.50
C VAL A 40 -2.01 1.56 -7.25
N GLY A 41 -1.17 0.77 -6.57
CA GLY A 41 -0.04 0.10 -7.20
C GLY A 41 -0.47 -0.89 -8.30
N GLY A 42 -1.45 -1.75 -8.01
CA GLY A 42 -1.99 -2.69 -8.98
C GLY A 42 -2.72 -2.01 -10.13
N MET A 43 -3.51 -0.95 -9.85
CA MET A 43 -4.17 -0.15 -10.88
C MET A 43 -3.15 0.54 -11.80
N LEU A 44 -2.08 1.09 -11.25
CA LEU A 44 -1.00 1.71 -12.02
C LEU A 44 -0.33 0.69 -12.94
N ALA A 45 0.02 -0.49 -12.42
CA ALA A 45 0.63 -1.56 -13.20
C ALA A 45 -0.28 -2.00 -14.36
N ALA A 46 -1.57 -2.23 -14.08
CA ALA A 46 -2.55 -2.59 -15.10
C ALA A 46 -2.70 -1.50 -16.18
N MET A 47 -2.67 -0.21 -15.79
CA MET A 47 -2.77 0.91 -16.73
C MET A 47 -1.52 1.10 -17.61
N LEU A 48 -0.37 0.64 -17.14
CA LEU A 48 0.92 0.64 -17.86
C LEU A 48 1.15 -0.66 -18.64
N ASP A 49 0.33 -1.68 -18.41
CA ASP A 49 0.53 -3.05 -18.90
C ASP A 49 1.86 -3.67 -18.40
N TYR A 50 2.20 -3.42 -17.13
CA TYR A 50 3.44 -3.88 -16.51
C TYR A 50 3.18 -5.04 -15.54
N PRO A 51 4.14 -5.98 -15.40
CA PRO A 51 4.16 -6.96 -14.32
C PRO A 51 3.99 -6.29 -12.95
N PHE A 52 3.20 -6.93 -12.09
CA PHE A 52 2.91 -6.46 -10.74
C PHE A 52 3.12 -7.55 -9.71
N ALA A 53 3.80 -7.22 -8.62
CA ALA A 53 3.83 -8.04 -7.41
C ALA A 53 3.44 -7.22 -6.18
N SER A 54 2.45 -7.73 -5.45
CA SER A 54 2.00 -7.15 -4.19
C SER A 54 2.75 -7.74 -2.99
N LEU A 55 2.77 -6.99 -1.88
CA LEU A 55 3.30 -7.44 -0.58
C LEU A 55 4.77 -7.92 -0.65
N VAL A 56 5.60 -7.25 -1.44
CA VAL A 56 7.01 -7.62 -1.60
C VAL A 56 7.78 -7.27 -0.34
N ASN A 57 8.49 -8.25 0.21
CA ASN A 57 9.29 -8.15 1.43
C ASN A 57 10.79 -8.45 1.22
N SER A 58 11.22 -8.77 0.00
CA SER A 58 12.62 -8.83 -0.42
C SER A 58 12.75 -8.58 -1.92
N ILE A 59 13.84 -7.93 -2.33
CA ILE A 59 14.18 -7.66 -3.72
C ILE A 59 15.66 -7.95 -3.92
N GLU A 60 15.97 -8.85 -4.86
CA GLU A 60 17.32 -9.18 -5.30
C GLU A 60 17.40 -8.92 -6.81
N ILE A 61 18.35 -8.10 -7.25
CA ILE A 61 18.60 -7.87 -8.68
C ILE A 61 19.35 -9.08 -9.21
N LEU A 62 18.74 -9.84 -10.13
CA LEU A 62 19.39 -10.99 -10.76
C LEU A 62 20.31 -10.51 -11.89
N ASP A 63 19.74 -9.68 -12.77
CA ASP A 63 20.43 -9.02 -13.88
C ASP A 63 19.77 -7.65 -14.18
N GLY A 64 20.19 -6.99 -15.25
CA GLY A 64 19.65 -5.68 -15.66
C GLY A 64 18.20 -5.70 -16.19
N LYS A 65 17.55 -6.86 -16.24
CA LYS A 65 16.20 -7.07 -16.78
C LYS A 65 15.28 -7.84 -15.84
N LYS A 66 15.81 -8.49 -14.80
CA LYS A 66 15.05 -9.35 -13.90
C LYS A 66 15.35 -9.10 -12.43
N LEU A 67 14.30 -9.18 -11.63
CA LEU A 67 14.36 -9.20 -10.18
C LEU A 67 13.89 -10.54 -9.66
N LYS A 68 14.49 -10.99 -8.57
CA LYS A 68 13.96 -12.03 -7.71
C LYS A 68 13.32 -11.37 -6.51
N ILE A 69 12.05 -11.68 -6.28
CA ILE A 69 11.26 -11.09 -5.22
C ILE A 69 10.79 -12.18 -4.27
N SER A 70 10.53 -11.80 -3.01
CA SER A 70 9.76 -12.64 -2.11
C SER A 70 8.58 -11.90 -1.51
N ARG A 71 7.54 -12.67 -1.19
CA ARG A 71 6.36 -12.20 -0.45
C ARG A 71 5.92 -13.25 0.56
N GLU A 72 5.32 -12.79 1.64
CA GLU A 72 4.66 -13.65 2.62
C GLU A 72 3.25 -13.97 2.15
N ILE A 73 2.85 -15.23 2.28
CA ILE A 73 1.51 -15.72 1.96
C ILE A 73 0.93 -16.44 3.19
N GLU A 74 -0.34 -16.78 3.14
CA GLU A 74 -1.05 -17.41 4.25
C GLU A 74 -0.36 -18.67 4.77
N GLY A 75 -0.50 -18.90 6.08
CA GLY A 75 0.13 -20.03 6.77
C GLY A 75 1.63 -19.85 7.07
N GLY A 76 2.15 -18.62 7.00
CA GLY A 76 3.57 -18.34 7.26
C GLY A 76 4.50 -18.82 6.14
N ASN A 77 3.93 -19.08 4.97
CA ASN A 77 4.68 -19.51 3.80
C ASN A 77 5.31 -18.31 3.09
N ARG A 78 6.37 -18.57 2.34
CA ARG A 78 7.05 -17.57 1.52
C ARG A 78 7.04 -17.98 0.06
N GLU A 79 6.51 -17.12 -0.78
CA GLU A 79 6.63 -17.26 -2.23
C GLU A 79 7.88 -16.52 -2.70
N ILE A 80 8.64 -17.16 -3.60
CA ILE A 80 9.81 -16.58 -4.26
C ILE A 80 9.61 -16.72 -5.75
N SER A 81 9.68 -15.61 -6.48
CA SER A 81 9.43 -15.57 -7.92
C SER A 81 10.37 -14.60 -8.62
N GLU A 82 10.54 -14.80 -9.92
CA GLU A 82 11.21 -13.85 -10.80
C GLU A 82 10.16 -12.93 -11.45
N ILE A 83 10.52 -11.66 -11.63
CA ILE A 83 9.71 -10.67 -12.32
C ILE A 83 10.58 -9.86 -13.29
N ASP A 84 10.09 -9.69 -14.52
CA ASP A 84 10.79 -8.96 -15.58
C ASP A 84 10.57 -7.44 -15.41
N LEU A 85 11.60 -6.65 -15.73
CA LEU A 85 11.55 -5.20 -15.84
C LEU A 85 11.07 -4.79 -17.26
N PRO A 86 10.28 -3.71 -17.42
CA PRO A 86 9.86 -2.80 -16.36
C PRO A 86 8.71 -3.36 -15.51
N CYS A 87 8.71 -3.11 -14.19
CA CYS A 87 7.64 -3.61 -13.32
C CYS A 87 7.23 -2.63 -12.21
N VAL A 88 6.08 -2.93 -11.60
CA VAL A 88 5.56 -2.24 -10.42
C VAL A 88 5.56 -3.19 -9.23
N LEU A 89 6.11 -2.76 -8.10
CA LEU A 89 6.08 -3.51 -6.85
C LEU A 89 5.35 -2.72 -5.77
N SER A 90 4.52 -3.38 -4.97
CA SER A 90 4.04 -2.81 -3.70
C SER A 90 4.87 -3.35 -2.55
N ILE A 91 5.52 -2.45 -1.82
CA ILE A 91 6.48 -2.78 -0.78
C ILE A 91 5.76 -2.92 0.57
N GLN A 92 5.96 -4.08 1.20
CA GLN A 92 5.47 -4.34 2.54
C GLN A 92 6.35 -3.63 3.58
N THR A 93 5.72 -3.07 4.60
CA THR A 93 6.42 -2.52 5.76
C THR A 93 7.29 -3.60 6.41
N GLY A 94 8.54 -3.25 6.70
CA GLY A 94 9.51 -4.19 7.28
C GLY A 94 10.44 -4.86 6.26
N ILE A 95 10.36 -4.53 4.96
CA ILE A 95 11.37 -4.96 3.98
C ILE A 95 12.79 -4.48 4.36
N ASN A 96 12.88 -3.30 4.99
CA ASN A 96 14.13 -2.69 5.45
C ASN A 96 13.85 -1.71 6.59
N GLU A 97 14.92 -1.19 7.18
CA GLU A 97 14.88 -0.06 8.11
C GLU A 97 15.22 1.24 7.37
N PRO A 98 14.30 2.21 7.26
CA PRO A 98 14.59 3.50 6.64
C PRO A 98 15.74 4.22 7.37
N ARG A 99 16.76 4.62 6.62
CA ARG A 99 17.92 5.32 7.18
C ARG A 99 17.53 6.70 7.74
N TYR A 100 18.15 7.08 8.85
CA TYR A 100 18.07 8.45 9.36
C TYR A 100 18.75 9.45 8.43
N VAL A 101 18.15 10.63 8.31
CA VAL A 101 18.69 11.73 7.49
C VAL A 101 19.51 12.67 8.37
N GLY A 102 20.78 12.86 8.03
CA GLY A 102 21.64 13.84 8.72
C GLY A 102 21.34 15.28 8.31
N MET A 103 21.69 16.24 9.17
CA MET A 103 21.45 17.69 8.96
C MET A 103 21.98 18.23 7.62
N ARG A 104 23.14 17.74 7.17
CA ARG A 104 23.71 18.10 5.86
C ARG A 104 22.80 17.69 4.71
N GLY A 105 22.20 16.50 4.79
CA GLY A 105 21.25 15.99 3.80
C GLY A 105 20.00 16.86 3.73
N ILE A 106 19.44 17.23 4.89
CA ILE A 106 18.27 18.11 4.99
C ILE A 106 18.55 19.46 4.31
N ARG A 107 19.68 20.10 4.62
CA ARG A 107 20.06 21.38 4.00
C ARG A 107 20.28 21.28 2.49
N ALA A 108 20.82 20.16 2.02
CA ALA A 108 21.09 19.96 0.58
C ALA A 108 19.80 19.85 -0.24
N VAL A 109 18.73 19.27 0.31
CA VAL A 109 17.45 19.12 -0.40
C VAL A 109 16.47 20.27 -0.17
N ALA A 110 16.66 21.08 0.87
CA ALA A 110 15.74 22.16 1.23
C ALA A 110 15.54 23.21 0.12
N SER A 111 16.55 23.43 -0.71
CA SER A 111 16.50 24.36 -1.84
C SER A 111 16.28 23.67 -3.19
N VAL A 112 16.09 22.35 -3.23
CA VAL A 112 15.85 21.63 -4.48
C VAL A 112 14.44 21.97 -4.97
N PRO A 113 14.30 22.56 -6.18
CA PRO A 113 12.98 22.83 -6.73
C PRO A 113 12.21 21.53 -6.94
N ILE A 114 10.99 21.47 -6.42
CA ILE A 114 10.07 20.34 -6.63
C ILE A 114 9.17 20.69 -7.81
N ALA A 115 9.30 19.96 -8.90
CA ALA A 115 8.42 20.11 -10.05
C ALA A 115 6.97 19.80 -9.65
N THR A 116 6.04 20.66 -10.06
CA THR A 116 4.61 20.55 -9.76
C THR A 116 3.80 20.55 -11.06
N PRO A 117 3.91 19.48 -11.87
CA PRO A 117 3.24 19.43 -13.16
C PRO A 117 1.72 19.45 -12.99
N ASP A 118 1.04 20.20 -13.84
CA ASP A 118 -0.41 20.23 -13.86
C ASP A 118 -1.03 19.07 -14.69
N ALA A 119 -2.36 19.04 -14.78
CA ALA A 119 -3.07 17.99 -15.52
C ALA A 119 -2.78 18.02 -17.03
N ALA A 120 -2.59 19.21 -17.59
CA ALA A 120 -2.31 19.39 -19.01
C ALA A 120 -0.90 18.93 -19.33
N GLU A 121 0.06 19.28 -18.47
CA GLU A 121 1.41 18.75 -18.54
C GLU A 121 1.37 17.22 -18.51
N LEU A 122 0.74 16.59 -17.53
CA LEU A 122 0.71 15.12 -17.42
C LEU A 122 -0.12 14.40 -18.51
N ALA A 123 -0.73 15.13 -19.44
CA ALA A 123 -1.61 14.59 -20.48
C ALA A 123 -2.73 13.69 -19.91
N VAL A 124 -3.24 14.05 -18.74
CA VAL A 124 -4.29 13.30 -18.05
C VAL A 124 -5.65 13.90 -18.41
N ASP A 125 -6.59 13.05 -18.82
CA ASP A 125 -7.96 13.46 -19.09
C ASP A 125 -8.60 14.07 -17.83
N PRO A 126 -9.04 15.34 -17.84
CA PRO A 126 -9.70 15.98 -16.71
C PRO A 126 -10.97 15.25 -16.26
N GLY A 127 -11.66 14.54 -17.16
CA GLY A 127 -12.83 13.73 -16.84
C GLY A 127 -12.51 12.44 -16.08
N SER A 128 -11.24 12.04 -16.04
CA SER A 128 -10.79 10.80 -15.38
C SER A 128 -10.24 11.01 -13.97
N VAL A 129 -10.07 12.27 -13.55
CA VAL A 129 -9.45 12.67 -12.28
C VAL A 129 -10.30 13.67 -11.49
N GLY A 130 -9.86 13.92 -10.26
CA GLY A 130 -10.55 14.77 -9.32
C GLY A 130 -11.93 14.21 -8.93
N ARG A 131 -12.72 15.04 -8.27
CA ARG A 131 -14.08 14.66 -7.84
C ARG A 131 -15.01 14.28 -9.00
N VAL A 132 -14.79 14.84 -10.20
CA VAL A 132 -15.63 14.56 -11.37
C VAL A 132 -15.37 13.16 -11.93
N GLY A 133 -14.10 12.73 -11.96
CA GLY A 133 -13.72 11.40 -12.46
C GLY A 133 -13.79 10.28 -11.42
N ALA A 134 -13.99 10.61 -10.15
CA ALA A 134 -14.08 9.67 -9.05
C ALA A 134 -15.36 8.83 -9.15
N LYS A 135 -15.20 7.50 -9.17
CA LYS A 135 -16.30 6.53 -9.13
C LYS A 135 -16.68 6.12 -7.70
N VAL A 136 -15.76 6.30 -6.77
CA VAL A 136 -15.97 6.06 -5.34
C VAL A 136 -15.88 7.38 -4.59
N THR A 137 -16.86 7.64 -3.74
CA THR A 137 -16.86 8.79 -2.84
C THR A 137 -17.04 8.32 -1.42
N ARG A 138 -16.23 8.89 -0.52
CA ARG A 138 -16.37 8.67 0.90
C ARG A 138 -17.58 9.45 1.43
N VAL A 139 -18.61 8.72 1.86
CA VAL A 139 -19.86 9.30 2.36
C VAL A 139 -19.73 9.73 3.81
N ASP A 140 -19.14 8.89 4.66
CA ASP A 140 -19.09 9.12 6.10
C ASP A 140 -17.89 8.42 6.77
N TYR A 141 -17.59 8.84 8.00
CA TYR A 141 -16.70 8.16 8.94
C TYR A 141 -17.39 8.03 10.29
N PHE A 142 -17.40 6.81 10.82
CA PHE A 142 -17.85 6.58 12.19
C PHE A 142 -16.75 5.86 12.96
N VAL A 143 -16.64 6.21 14.24
CA VAL A 143 -15.79 5.48 15.18
C VAL A 143 -16.56 4.22 15.58
N PRO A 144 -15.97 3.01 15.47
CA PRO A 144 -16.63 1.79 15.90
C PRO A 144 -16.97 1.90 17.38
N ALA A 145 -18.14 1.39 17.77
CA ALA A 145 -18.55 1.38 19.16
C ALA A 145 -17.50 0.63 20.00
N LEU A 146 -17.01 1.28 21.06
CA LEU A 146 -16.10 0.64 22.01
C LEU A 146 -16.80 -0.60 22.58
N GLY A 147 -16.14 -1.75 22.49
CA GLY A 147 -16.65 -2.99 23.07
C GLY A 147 -16.83 -2.87 24.59
N LYS A 148 -17.49 -3.86 25.19
CA LYS A 148 -17.77 -3.93 26.65
C LYS A 148 -16.51 -4.00 27.55
N GLY A 149 -15.31 -3.82 27.00
CA GLY A 149 -14.04 -3.96 27.70
C GLY A 149 -13.63 -5.41 27.92
N ALA A 150 -12.50 -5.59 28.60
CA ALA A 150 -12.03 -6.90 29.04
C ALA A 150 -12.73 -7.30 30.35
N GLU A 151 -13.14 -8.57 30.43
CA GLU A 151 -13.64 -9.15 31.66
C GLU A 151 -12.49 -9.83 32.40
N MET A 152 -12.26 -9.44 33.66
CA MET A 152 -11.26 -10.09 34.50
C MET A 152 -11.85 -11.37 35.09
N LEU A 153 -11.28 -12.52 34.72
CA LEU A 153 -11.67 -13.80 35.27
C LEU A 153 -11.02 -14.01 36.64
N ALA A 154 -11.84 -14.29 37.64
CA ALA A 154 -11.41 -14.66 38.99
C ALA A 154 -11.77 -16.12 39.28
N GLY A 155 -10.90 -16.80 40.02
CA GLY A 155 -11.07 -18.21 40.37
C GLY A 155 -9.75 -18.97 40.41
N SER A 156 -9.86 -20.28 40.59
CA SER A 156 -8.72 -21.19 40.47
C SER A 156 -8.24 -21.30 39.01
N ARG A 157 -7.05 -21.86 38.80
CA ARG A 157 -6.49 -22.06 37.46
C ARG A 157 -7.44 -22.86 36.56
N GLU A 158 -8.04 -23.93 37.09
CA GLU A 158 -8.90 -24.84 36.33
C GLU A 158 -10.21 -24.13 35.92
N GLU A 159 -10.86 -23.43 36.86
CA GLU A 159 -12.08 -22.66 36.58
C GLU A 159 -11.86 -21.56 35.52
N ASN A 160 -10.70 -20.90 35.56
CA ASN A 160 -10.37 -19.86 34.58
C ASN A 160 -10.11 -20.46 33.19
N ILE A 161 -9.52 -21.66 33.11
CA ILE A 161 -9.34 -22.36 31.82
C ILE A 161 -10.71 -22.67 31.20
N ASP A 162 -11.62 -23.24 31.98
CA ASP A 162 -12.97 -23.59 31.50
C ASP A 162 -13.74 -22.35 31.03
N LYS A 163 -13.71 -21.26 31.81
CA LYS A 163 -14.34 -19.97 31.43
C LYS A 163 -13.74 -19.39 30.15
N VAL A 164 -12.42 -19.48 29.96
CA VAL A 164 -11.77 -19.01 28.72
C VAL A 164 -12.22 -19.84 27.53
N LEU A 165 -12.25 -21.17 27.66
CA LEU A 165 -12.69 -22.07 26.60
C LEU A 165 -14.15 -21.79 26.19
N GLU A 166 -15.04 -21.61 27.16
CA GLU A 166 -16.44 -21.26 26.92
C GLU A 166 -16.57 -19.89 26.22
N LEU A 167 -15.85 -18.86 26.69
CA LEU A 167 -15.87 -17.53 26.07
C LEU A 167 -15.30 -17.53 24.65
N MET A 168 -14.26 -18.32 24.39
CA MET A 168 -13.68 -18.46 23.05
C MET A 168 -14.61 -19.21 22.10
N ALA A 169 -15.29 -20.27 22.56
CA ALA A 169 -16.30 -20.97 21.77
C ALA A 169 -17.52 -20.07 21.47
N ALA A 170 -18.04 -19.37 22.48
CA ALA A 170 -19.19 -18.48 22.34
C ALA A 170 -18.92 -17.29 21.41
N LYS A 171 -17.69 -16.77 21.39
CA LYS A 171 -17.28 -15.63 20.56
C LYS A 171 -16.65 -16.03 19.21
N GLY A 172 -16.66 -17.32 18.87
CA GLY A 172 -16.19 -17.83 17.56
C GLY A 172 -14.67 -17.81 17.38
N GLY A 173 -13.90 -17.72 18.46
CA GLY A 173 -12.44 -17.82 18.45
C GLY A 173 -11.91 -19.26 18.42
N LEU A 174 -12.76 -20.24 18.73
CA LEU A 174 -12.53 -21.66 18.57
C LEU A 174 -13.66 -22.24 17.71
N LYS A 175 -13.31 -23.04 16.70
CA LYS A 175 -14.25 -23.96 16.04
C LYS A 175 -14.15 -25.32 16.69
#